data_AF-A0AAW6SQY6-F1
#
_entry.id   AF-A0AAW6SQY6-F1
#
_cell.length_a   1.000
_cell.length_b   1.000
_cell.length_c   1.000
_cell.angle_alpha   90.00
_cell.angle_beta   90.00
_cell.angle_gamma   90.00
#
_symmetry.space_group_name_H-M   'P 1'
#
loop_
_entity.id
_entity.type
_entity.pdbx_description
1 polymer ?
#
loop_
_entity_poly.entity_id
_entity_poly.type
_entity_poly.pdbx_seq_one_letter_code
_entity_poly.pdbx_strand_id
1 'polypeptide(L)'
;TVNGSAEAGGTVEITNGDGDLLGTGTVADDGTFSITLSPKQEAGAELTATVTDAAGNESPVSDTLVVPEDADVTAPNTPSITSATDDVPADTGALASGDSTNDATPTLTGSAEANS
;
A
#
# COMPACT_ATOMS: atom_id res chain seq x y z
N THR A 1 4.53 -1.56 -8.65
CA THR A 1 5.41 -2.46 -9.41
C THR A 1 6.25 -1.63 -10.34
N VAL A 2 7.55 -1.91 -10.40
CA VAL A 2 8.47 -1.28 -11.36
C VAL A 2 8.68 -2.26 -12.50
N ASN A 3 8.54 -1.76 -13.73
CA ASN A 3 8.80 -2.53 -14.94
C ASN A 3 9.96 -1.89 -15.68
N GLY A 4 10.82 -2.70 -16.28
CA GLY A 4 11.95 -2.22 -17.05
C GLY A 4 12.57 -3.31 -17.92
N SER A 5 13.72 -2.98 -18.50
CA SER A 5 14.50 -3.92 -19.31
C SER A 5 15.98 -3.87 -18.95
N ALA A 6 16.65 -5.00 -19.07
CA ALA A 6 18.06 -5.16 -18.77
C ALA A 6 18.63 -6.42 -19.46
N GLU A 7 19.87 -6.79 -19.17
CA GLU A 7 20.47 -8.03 -19.69
C GLU A 7 19.73 -9.26 -19.15
N ALA A 8 19.31 -10.15 -20.06
CA ALA A 8 18.60 -11.37 -19.72
C ALA A 8 19.40 -12.26 -18.77
N GLY A 9 18.73 -12.82 -17.75
CA GLY A 9 19.38 -13.62 -16.71
C GLY A 9 20.13 -12.80 -15.65
N GLY A 10 20.18 -11.47 -15.78
CA GLY A 10 20.69 -10.59 -14.73
C GLY A 10 19.76 -10.52 -13.51
N THR A 11 20.31 -10.14 -12.37
CA THR A 11 19.56 -9.84 -11.15
C THR A 11 19.46 -8.34 -10.98
N VAL A 12 18.24 -7.82 -10.91
CA VAL A 12 17.94 -6.41 -10.67
C VAL A 12 17.80 -6.18 -9.18
N GLU A 13 18.37 -5.08 -8.69
CA GLU A 13 18.10 -4.52 -7.37
C GLU A 13 17.51 -3.13 -7.53
N ILE A 14 16.42 -2.83 -6.83
CA ILE A 14 15.76 -1.52 -6.84
C ILE A 14 15.87 -0.91 -5.46
N THR A 15 16.39 0.31 -5.37
CA THR A 15 16.61 1.05 -4.11
C THR A 15 15.90 2.39 -4.10
N ASN A 16 15.61 2.92 -2.91
CA ASN A 16 15.17 4.32 -2.74
C ASN A 16 16.38 5.29 -2.74
N GLY A 17 16.11 6.59 -2.63
CA GLY A 17 17.14 7.64 -2.52
C GLY A 17 18.05 7.54 -1.28
N ASP A 18 17.64 6.81 -0.24
CA ASP A 18 18.44 6.54 0.96
C ASP A 18 19.34 5.28 0.80
N GLY A 19 19.15 4.52 -0.28
CA GLY A 19 19.89 3.29 -0.57
C GLY A 19 19.26 2.01 0.01
N ASP A 20 18.05 2.07 0.54
CA ASP A 20 17.34 0.88 1.05
C ASP A 20 16.86 0.00 -0.11
N LEU A 21 17.10 -1.31 0.00
CA LEU A 21 16.58 -2.28 -0.96
C LEU A 21 15.05 -2.39 -0.84
N LEU A 22 14.37 -2.10 -1.94
CA LEU A 22 12.90 -2.16 -2.04
C LEU A 22 12.41 -3.39 -2.79
N GLY A 23 13.25 -3.98 -3.62
CA GLY A 23 12.87 -5.14 -4.41
C GLY A 23 14.03 -5.69 -5.22
N THR A 24 13.95 -6.98 -5.48
CA THR A 24 14.88 -7.70 -6.36
C THR A 24 14.12 -8.65 -7.26
N GLY A 25 14.67 -8.94 -8.44
CA GLY A 25 14.10 -9.89 -9.38
C GLY A 25 15.04 -10.19 -10.52
N THR A 26 14.79 -11.31 -11.21
CA THR A 26 15.57 -11.71 -12.39
C THR A 26 15.00 -11.09 -13.66
N VAL A 27 15.86 -10.71 -14.58
CA VAL A 27 15.48 -10.31 -15.94
C VAL A 27 15.16 -11.56 -16.75
N ALA A 28 13.98 -11.59 -17.37
CA ALA A 28 13.53 -12.70 -18.21
C ALA A 28 14.37 -12.83 -19.49
N ASP A 29 14.22 -13.96 -20.20
CA ASP A 29 14.94 -14.24 -21.45
C ASP A 29 14.63 -13.24 -22.57
N ASP A 30 13.50 -12.54 -22.49
CA ASP A 30 13.12 -11.46 -23.42
C ASP A 30 13.72 -10.08 -23.04
N GLY A 31 14.52 -10.03 -21.96
CA GLY A 31 15.18 -8.82 -21.47
C GLY A 31 14.29 -7.95 -20.58
N THR A 32 13.09 -8.39 -20.19
CA THR A 32 12.17 -7.59 -19.36
C THR A 32 12.16 -8.04 -17.89
N PHE A 33 11.79 -7.14 -16.98
CA PHE A 33 11.53 -7.46 -15.57
C PHE A 33 10.31 -6.72 -15.04
N SER A 34 9.69 -7.29 -14.01
CA SER A 34 8.58 -6.70 -13.26
C SER A 34 8.75 -7.01 -11.77
N ILE A 35 9.02 -5.98 -10.97
CA ILE A 35 9.39 -6.13 -9.55
C ILE A 35 8.37 -5.39 -8.69
N THR A 36 7.80 -6.10 -7.72
CA THR A 36 6.92 -5.50 -6.72
C THR A 36 7.77 -4.96 -5.58
N LEU A 37 7.56 -3.69 -5.22
CA LEU A 37 8.30 -3.04 -4.14
C LEU A 37 7.71 -3.41 -2.78
N SER A 38 8.58 -3.66 -1.81
CA SER A 38 8.24 -3.87 -0.41
C SER A 38 9.35 -3.27 0.47
N PRO A 39 9.09 -2.18 1.20
CA PRO A 39 7.80 -1.50 1.33
C PRO A 39 7.37 -0.76 0.05
N LYS A 40 6.06 -0.52 -0.10
CA LYS A 40 5.57 0.41 -1.12
C LYS A 40 6.15 1.80 -0.88
N GLN A 41 6.28 2.59 -1.93
CA GLN A 41 6.88 3.92 -1.89
C GLN A 41 5.82 4.99 -2.07
N GLU A 42 5.98 6.10 -1.36
CA GLU A 42 5.12 7.27 -1.45
C GLU A 42 5.27 8.00 -2.79
N ALA A 43 4.28 8.80 -3.15
CA ALA A 43 4.38 9.76 -4.24
C ALA A 43 5.64 10.64 -4.13
N GLY A 44 6.32 10.87 -5.25
CA GLY A 44 7.54 11.68 -5.29
C GLY A 44 8.81 10.98 -4.80
N ALA A 45 8.74 9.75 -4.29
CA ALA A 45 9.93 8.99 -3.92
C ALA A 45 10.81 8.71 -5.16
N GLU A 46 12.12 8.86 -4.99
CA GLU A 46 13.12 8.58 -6.02
C GLU A 46 13.61 7.14 -5.91
N LEU A 47 13.59 6.43 -7.04
CA LEU A 47 14.02 5.04 -7.17
C LEU A 47 15.16 4.94 -8.18
N THR A 48 16.10 4.06 -7.89
CA THR A 48 17.19 3.69 -8.81
C THR A 48 17.31 2.17 -8.88
N ALA A 49 17.97 1.68 -9.92
CA ALA A 49 18.24 0.26 -10.07
C ALA A 49 19.67 -0.01 -10.54
N THR A 50 20.20 -1.16 -10.13
CA THR A 50 21.40 -1.80 -10.68
C THR A 50 21.06 -3.20 -11.16
N VAL A 51 21.91 -3.72 -12.05
CA VAL A 51 21.78 -5.10 -12.55
C VAL A 51 23.11 -5.81 -12.45
N THR A 52 23.11 -6.99 -11.86
CA THR A 52 24.28 -7.87 -11.79
C THR A 52 24.09 -9.05 -12.75
N ASP A 53 25.05 -9.26 -13.66
CA ASP A 53 25.02 -10.41 -14.57
C ASP A 53 25.33 -11.75 -13.85
N ALA A 54 25.17 -12.87 -14.55
CA ALA A 54 25.43 -14.21 -13.99
C ALA A 54 26.91 -14.46 -13.63
N ALA A 55 27.83 -13.65 -14.15
CA ALA A 55 29.26 -13.70 -13.84
C ALA A 55 29.64 -12.81 -12.65
N GLY A 56 28.71 -12.01 -12.12
CA GLY A 56 28.90 -11.12 -10.98
C GLY A 56 29.34 -9.69 -11.35
N ASN A 57 29.22 -9.27 -12.61
CA ASN A 57 29.51 -7.88 -13.01
C ASN A 57 28.26 -7.00 -12.80
N GLU A 58 28.42 -5.88 -12.12
CA GLU A 58 27.35 -4.92 -11.84
C GLU A 58 27.33 -3.77 -12.86
N SER A 59 26.14 -3.33 -13.24
CA SER A 59 25.93 -2.16 -14.10
C SER A 59 26.19 -0.84 -13.37
N PRO A 60 26.36 0.27 -14.09
CA PRO A 60 26.12 1.59 -13.52
C PRO A 60 24.69 1.70 -12.95
N VAL A 61 24.49 2.62 -12.01
CA VAL A 61 23.16 2.97 -11.49
C VAL A 61 22.31 3.57 -12.62
N SER A 62 21.03 3.18 -12.69
CA SER A 62 20.06 3.72 -13.65
C SER A 62 19.82 5.22 -13.47
N ASP A 63 19.16 5.83 -14.46
CA ASP A 63 18.48 7.11 -14.24
C ASP A 63 17.43 6.99 -13.12
N THR A 64 17.16 8.10 -12.43
CA THR A 64 16.16 8.16 -11.37
C THR A 64 14.75 8.02 -11.93
N LEU A 65 13.98 7.11 -11.34
CA LEU A 65 12.54 6.97 -11.54
C LEU A 65 11.80 7.61 -10.36
N VAL A 66 10.88 8.54 -10.63
CA VAL A 66 10.05 9.17 -9.60
C VAL A 66 8.70 8.44 -9.52
N VAL A 67 8.27 8.10 -8.31
CA VAL A 67 6.94 7.51 -8.08
C VAL A 67 5.85 8.53 -8.44
N PRO A 68 4.81 8.15 -9.23
CA PRO A 68 3.75 9.06 -9.64
C PRO A 68 3.06 9.79 -8.48
N GLU A 69 2.67 11.03 -8.71
CA GLU A 69 2.01 11.90 -7.72
C GLU A 69 0.61 11.42 -7.31
N ASP A 70 -0.02 10.56 -8.10
CA ASP A 70 -1.31 9.93 -7.81
C ASP A 70 -1.17 8.59 -7.07
N ALA A 71 0.06 8.19 -6.71
CA ALA A 71 0.29 7.00 -5.89
C ALA A 71 -0.20 7.24 -4.46
N ASP A 72 -1.11 6.37 -4.01
CA ASP A 72 -1.56 6.31 -2.61
C ASP A 72 -1.24 4.94 -2.03
N VAL A 73 -0.46 4.95 -0.95
CA VAL A 73 -0.09 3.75 -0.19
C VAL A 73 -0.62 3.79 1.23
N THR A 74 -1.36 4.84 1.60
CA THR A 74 -2.01 5.00 2.89
C THR A 74 -3.18 4.04 2.97
N ALA A 75 -3.21 3.22 4.01
CA ALA A 75 -4.36 2.35 4.26
C ALA A 75 -5.53 3.19 4.81
N PRO A 76 -6.78 2.85 4.46
CA PRO A 76 -7.94 3.52 5.03
C PRO A 76 -7.97 3.43 6.56
N ASN A 77 -8.52 4.46 7.19
CA ASN A 77 -8.74 4.48 8.63
C ASN A 77 -9.73 3.37 9.04
N THR A 78 -9.51 2.81 10.23
CA THR A 78 -10.46 1.85 10.82
C THR A 78 -11.80 2.55 11.07
N PRO A 79 -12.94 1.99 10.62
CA PRO A 79 -14.25 2.58 10.91
C PRO A 79 -14.56 2.50 12.40
N SER A 80 -15.33 3.48 12.89
CA SER A 80 -15.75 3.56 14.29
C SER A 80 -17.27 3.68 14.41
N ILE A 81 -17.83 3.09 15.47
CA ILE A 81 -19.21 3.34 15.90
C ILE A 81 -19.16 4.35 17.04
N THR A 82 -19.88 5.46 16.87
CA THR A 82 -19.93 6.57 17.82
C THR A 82 -21.15 6.47 18.74
N SER A 83 -22.27 5.98 18.23
CA SER A 83 -23.48 5.78 19.04
C SER A 83 -24.34 4.63 18.52
N ALA A 84 -25.14 4.09 19.42
CA ALA A 84 -26.32 3.30 19.10
C ALA A 84 -27.53 3.97 19.77
N THR A 85 -28.68 4.00 19.11
CA THR A 85 -29.90 4.61 19.62
C THR A 85 -31.07 3.63 19.47
N ASP A 86 -31.81 3.44 20.55
CA ASP A 86 -33.11 2.76 20.58
C ASP A 86 -34.22 3.78 20.27
N ASP A 87 -35.02 3.50 19.24
CA ASP A 87 -36.15 4.33 18.82
C ASP A 87 -37.53 3.70 19.06
N VAL A 88 -37.60 2.62 19.85
CA VAL A 88 -38.83 1.90 20.18
C VAL A 88 -39.42 2.38 21.53
N PRO A 89 -40.71 2.74 21.60
CA PRO A 89 -41.35 3.19 22.84
C PRO A 89 -41.23 2.18 23.99
N ALA A 90 -41.24 2.72 25.22
CA ALA A 90 -40.91 2.08 26.49
C ALA A 90 -39.44 2.20 26.91
N ASP A 91 -38.47 2.25 25.98
CA ASP A 91 -37.05 2.45 26.28
C ASP A 91 -36.31 3.18 25.14
N THR A 92 -36.61 4.46 24.88
CA THR A 92 -35.96 5.24 23.81
C THR A 92 -34.73 6.00 24.30
N GLY A 93 -33.66 6.04 23.50
CA GLY A 93 -32.48 6.89 23.77
C GLY A 93 -31.17 6.31 23.27
N ALA A 94 -30.07 7.02 23.55
CA ALA A 94 -28.73 6.53 23.24
C ALA A 94 -28.36 5.39 24.20
N LEU A 95 -27.80 4.31 23.64
CA LEU A 95 -27.35 3.13 24.36
C LEU A 95 -25.87 3.27 24.77
N ALA A 96 -25.57 2.98 26.03
CA ALA A 96 -24.21 2.79 26.51
C ALA A 96 -23.75 1.34 26.31
N SER A 97 -22.44 1.11 26.47
CA SER A 97 -21.88 -0.24 26.36
C SER A 97 -22.42 -1.15 27.46
N GLY A 98 -23.05 -2.24 27.06
CA GLY A 98 -23.65 -3.22 27.97
C GLY A 98 -25.13 -2.99 28.27
N ASP A 99 -25.74 -1.92 27.74
CA ASP A 99 -27.17 -1.69 27.87
C ASP A 99 -27.98 -2.73 27.08
N SER A 100 -29.15 -3.08 27.61
CA SER A 100 -30.18 -3.83 26.87
C SER A 100 -31.11 -2.88 26.14
N THR A 101 -31.61 -3.29 24.98
CA THR A 101 -32.54 -2.52 24.13
C THR A 101 -33.76 -3.38 23.81
N ASN A 102 -34.94 -2.75 23.67
CA ASN A 102 -36.16 -3.42 23.18
C ASN A 102 -36.37 -3.20 21.66
N ASP A 103 -35.51 -2.40 21.03
CA ASP A 103 -35.42 -2.21 19.60
C ASP A 103 -34.59 -3.32 18.92
N ALA A 104 -35.18 -3.97 17.92
CA ALA A 104 -34.52 -5.00 17.13
C ALA A 104 -33.65 -4.41 16.00
N THR A 105 -33.77 -3.11 15.76
CA THR A 105 -33.09 -2.35 14.70
C THR A 105 -32.47 -1.05 15.24
N PRO A 106 -31.60 -1.11 16.27
CA PRO A 106 -31.00 0.08 16.83
C PRO A 106 -30.24 0.87 15.76
N THR A 107 -30.44 2.19 15.76
CA THR A 107 -29.77 3.07 14.82
C THR A 107 -28.32 3.28 15.25
N LEU A 108 -27.37 2.80 14.45
CA LEU A 108 -25.95 3.02 14.67
C LEU A 108 -25.47 4.26 13.92
N THR A 109 -24.73 5.13 14.59
CA THR A 109 -23.98 6.20 13.93
C THR A 109 -22.49 5.98 14.16
N GLY A 110 -21.68 6.37 13.18
CA GLY A 110 -20.26 6.12 13.17
C GLY A 110 -19.55 6.94 12.12
N SER A 111 -18.24 6.74 12.01
CA SER A 111 -17.42 7.33 10.95
C SER A 111 -16.61 6.25 10.24
N ALA A 112 -16.38 6.49 8.96
CA ALA A 112 -15.42 5.77 8.14
C ALA A 112 -14.69 6.80 7.27
N GLU A 113 -13.55 6.41 6.71
CA GLU A 113 -12.91 7.24 5.70
C GLU A 113 -13.81 7.38 4.47
N ALA A 114 -13.87 8.60 3.92
CA ALA A 114 -14.73 8.87 2.78
C ALA A 114 -14.17 8.21 1.52
N ASN A 115 -15.04 7.55 0.73
CA ASN A 115 -14.71 6.95 -0.57
C ASN A 115 -13.59 5.91 -0.55
N SER A 116 -13.41 5.20 0.57
CA SER A 116 -12.59 3.98 0.61
C SER A 116 -13.23 2.81 -0.15
#